data_AF-A0A1H9TRN6-F1
#
_entry.id   AF-A0A1H9TRN6-F1
#
_cell.length_a   1.000
_cell.length_b   1.000
_cell.length_c   1.000
_cell.angle_alpha   90.00
_cell.angle_beta   90.00
_cell.angle_gamma   90.00
#
_symmetry.space_group_name_H-M   'P 1'
#
loop_
_entity.id
_entity.type
_entity.pdbx_description
1 polymer ?
#
loop_
_entity_poly.entity_id
_entity_poly.type
_entity_poly.pdbx_seq_one_letter_code
_entity_poly.pdbx_strand_id
1 'polypeptide(L)'
;MAGRNGKGVRPALTLLSAEVVGGDATAAVRAAAVVELVHNFSLVHDDIIDGDAIRRHRPTAWAAFGVPSATLVGDALLVLAIDVLAATDSFDTGPAVRCLGQALSDLLAGQAADMEFEQRDEVGADEYLSMAEGKTSALLGCACALGAMSGGADPATVARLQQFGRHSGLAFR
;
A
#
# COMPACT_ATOMS: atom_id res chain seq x y z
N MET A 1 20.31 -14.47 -12.17
CA MET A 1 18.87 -14.78 -12.27
C MET A 1 18.10 -13.50 -12.03
N ALA A 2 17.56 -12.88 -13.09
CA ALA A 2 16.78 -11.66 -12.97
C ALA A 2 15.44 -12.00 -12.30
N GLY A 3 15.26 -11.57 -11.05
CA GLY A 3 13.94 -11.65 -10.41
C GLY A 3 12.94 -10.81 -11.20
N ARG A 4 11.75 -11.34 -11.44
CA ARG A 4 10.64 -10.55 -11.98
C ARG A 4 10.27 -9.49 -10.94
N ASN A 5 10.90 -8.32 -11.03
CA ASN A 5 10.59 -7.15 -10.21
C ASN A 5 9.11 -6.79 -10.35
N GLY A 6 8.52 -6.24 -9.29
CA GLY A 6 7.15 -5.73 -9.34
C GLY A 6 6.98 -4.69 -10.45
N LYS A 7 5.74 -4.43 -10.88
CA LYS A 7 5.43 -3.48 -11.97
C LYS A 7 5.81 -2.02 -11.66
N GLY A 8 6.19 -1.70 -10.41
CA GLY A 8 6.60 -0.35 -10.01
C GLY A 8 5.47 0.69 -10.05
N VAL A 9 4.20 0.25 -10.08
CA VAL A 9 3.05 1.16 -10.27
C VAL A 9 2.90 2.15 -9.12
N ARG A 10 2.93 1.68 -7.86
CA ARG A 10 2.79 2.54 -6.69
C ARG A 10 3.92 3.56 -6.56
N PRO A 11 5.22 3.17 -6.64
CA PRO A 11 6.29 4.16 -6.55
C PRO A 11 6.22 5.15 -7.72
N ALA A 12 5.90 4.71 -8.94
CA ALA A 12 5.72 5.62 -10.06
C ALA A 12 4.60 6.65 -9.80
N LEU A 13 3.44 6.21 -9.29
CA LEU A 13 2.34 7.11 -8.95
C LEU A 13 2.70 8.09 -7.83
N THR A 14 3.46 7.66 -6.81
CA THR A 14 3.94 8.55 -5.76
C THR A 14 4.85 9.64 -6.32
N LEU A 15 5.81 9.28 -7.17
CA LEU A 15 6.73 10.24 -7.78
C LEU A 15 5.99 11.22 -8.72
N LEU A 16 5.14 10.70 -9.61
CA LEU A 16 4.33 11.51 -10.53
C LEU A 16 3.38 12.46 -9.80
N SER A 17 2.87 12.07 -8.64
CA SER A 17 1.98 12.93 -7.83
C SER A 17 2.72 14.11 -7.21
N ALA A 18 4.04 14.02 -6.99
CA ALA A 18 4.85 15.17 -6.61
C ALA A 18 5.12 16.10 -7.81
N GLU A 19 5.39 15.53 -8.98
CA GLU A 19 5.65 16.31 -10.19
C GLU A 19 4.42 17.09 -10.67
N VAL A 20 3.23 16.47 -10.62
CA VAL A 20 1.99 17.10 -11.12
C VAL A 20 1.57 18.33 -10.31
N VAL A 21 2.02 18.43 -9.06
CA VAL A 21 1.77 19.59 -8.19
C VAL A 21 2.90 20.64 -8.25
N GLY A 22 3.89 20.43 -9.12
CA GLY A 22 5.01 21.33 -9.35
C GLY A 22 6.25 21.08 -8.48
N GLY A 23 6.26 19.98 -7.70
CA GLY A 23 7.41 19.57 -6.90
C GLY A 23 8.42 18.73 -7.66
N ASP A 24 9.57 18.46 -7.03
CA ASP A 24 10.57 17.52 -7.55
C ASP A 24 10.22 16.08 -7.15
N ALA A 25 10.24 15.15 -8.10
CA ALA A 25 10.06 13.72 -7.85
C ALA A 25 11.00 13.20 -6.75
N THR A 26 12.23 13.74 -6.64
CA THR A 26 13.18 13.27 -5.62
C THR A 26 12.68 13.48 -4.19
N ALA A 27 11.85 14.51 -3.95
CA ALA A 27 11.23 14.78 -2.65
C ALA A 27 10.22 13.69 -2.23
N ALA A 28 9.74 12.89 -3.18
CA ALA A 28 8.77 11.81 -2.98
C ALA A 28 9.41 10.42 -2.90
N VAL A 29 10.74 10.28 -3.02
CA VAL A 29 11.41 8.97 -2.99
C VAL A 29 11.19 8.24 -1.66
N ARG A 30 11.27 8.97 -0.53
CA ARG A 30 10.99 8.38 0.79
C ARG A 30 9.53 7.95 0.91
N ALA A 31 8.59 8.79 0.46
CA ALA A 31 7.17 8.43 0.42
C ALA A 31 6.92 7.17 -0.44
N ALA A 32 7.58 7.06 -1.59
CA ALA A 32 7.47 5.90 -2.46
C ALA A 32 8.01 4.62 -1.78
N ALA A 33 9.11 4.74 -1.04
CA ALA A 33 9.67 3.65 -0.25
C ALA A 33 8.72 3.21 0.88
N VAL A 34 8.11 4.16 1.61
CA VAL A 34 7.10 3.87 2.65
C VAL A 34 5.96 3.04 2.08
N VAL A 35 5.41 3.46 0.94
CA VAL A 35 4.28 2.77 0.28
C VAL A 35 4.66 1.35 -0.15
N GLU A 36 5.86 1.17 -0.72
CA GLU A 36 6.32 -0.16 -1.12
C GLU A 36 6.67 -1.06 0.07
N LEU A 37 7.19 -0.51 1.18
CA LEU A 37 7.39 -1.27 2.42
C LEU A 37 6.06 -1.79 2.96
N VAL A 38 5.04 -0.93 3.01
CA VAL A 38 3.68 -1.29 3.42
C VAL A 38 3.05 -2.32 2.47
N HIS A 39 3.28 -2.17 1.17
CA HIS A 39 2.83 -3.17 0.20
C HIS A 39 3.48 -4.55 0.43
N ASN A 40 4.78 -4.60 0.71
CA ASN A 40 5.46 -5.86 0.97
C ASN A 40 5.08 -6.45 2.33
N PHE A 41 4.86 -5.61 3.34
CA PHE A 41 4.23 -6.03 4.60
C PHE A 41 2.91 -6.75 4.34
N SER A 42 2.00 -6.13 3.57
CA SER A 42 0.69 -6.75 3.30
C SER A 42 0.85 -8.08 2.57
N LEU A 43 1.70 -8.15 1.53
CA LEU A 43 1.92 -9.40 0.78
C LEU A 43 2.46 -10.55 1.65
N VAL A 44 3.37 -10.26 2.58
CA VAL A 44 3.94 -11.28 3.47
C VAL A 44 2.87 -11.82 4.42
N HIS A 45 2.03 -10.95 4.98
CA HIS A 45 0.94 -11.36 5.87
C HIS A 45 -0.19 -12.06 5.11
N ASP A 46 -0.58 -11.56 3.93
CA ASP A 46 -1.56 -12.20 3.05
C ASP A 46 -1.11 -13.62 2.69
N ASP A 47 0.15 -13.82 2.30
CA ASP A 47 0.69 -15.15 1.99
C ASP A 47 0.52 -16.14 3.16
N ILE A 48 0.67 -15.67 4.40
CA ILE A 48 0.50 -16.48 5.62
C ILE A 48 -0.98 -16.78 5.87
N ILE A 49 -1.84 -15.77 5.75
CA ILE A 49 -3.29 -15.87 6.00
C ILE A 49 -3.93 -16.83 4.99
N ASP A 50 -3.60 -16.65 3.71
CA ASP A 50 -4.20 -17.38 2.60
C ASP A 50 -3.57 -18.79 2.41
N GLY A 51 -2.48 -19.08 3.12
CA GLY A 51 -1.75 -20.35 2.99
C GLY A 51 -1.03 -20.51 1.65
N ASP A 52 -0.71 -19.40 0.98
CA ASP A 52 -0.07 -19.39 -0.34
C ASP A 52 1.41 -19.78 -0.24
N ALA A 53 1.77 -20.98 -0.72
CA ALA A 53 3.16 -21.44 -0.68
C ALA A 53 4.05 -20.85 -1.78
N ILE A 54 3.46 -20.32 -2.86
CA ILE A 54 4.18 -19.83 -4.05
C ILE A 54 3.63 -18.48 -4.51
N ARG A 55 4.51 -17.48 -4.63
CA ARG A 55 4.21 -16.17 -5.23
C ARG A 55 5.15 -15.89 -6.40
N ARG A 56 4.60 -15.57 -7.57
CA ARG A 56 5.35 -15.29 -8.81
C ARG A 56 6.41 -16.37 -9.14
N HIS A 57 6.01 -17.63 -9.02
CA HIS A 57 6.84 -18.82 -9.26
C HIS A 57 8.02 -19.00 -8.29
N ARG A 58 7.97 -18.40 -7.10
CA ARG A 58 8.96 -18.57 -6.03
C ARG A 58 8.28 -18.93 -4.72
N PRO A 59 8.94 -19.67 -3.81
CA PRO A 59 8.45 -19.85 -2.45
C PRO A 59 8.13 -18.51 -1.79
N THR A 60 7.00 -18.43 -1.11
CA THR A 60 6.65 -17.31 -0.24
C THR A 60 7.56 -17.28 0.98
N ALA A 61 7.58 -16.16 1.71
CA ALA A 61 8.44 -15.99 2.87
C ALA A 61 8.18 -17.06 3.93
N TRP A 62 6.91 -17.39 4.19
CA TRP A 62 6.56 -18.41 5.19
C TRP A 62 6.88 -19.83 4.71
N ALA A 63 6.74 -20.12 3.41
CA ALA A 63 7.11 -21.42 2.87
C ALA A 63 8.64 -21.66 2.92
N ALA A 64 9.43 -20.60 2.79
CA ALA A 64 10.89 -20.68 2.83
C ALA A 64 11.48 -20.63 4.26
N PHE A 65 10.88 -19.85 5.16
CA PHE A 65 11.47 -19.50 6.47
C PHE A 65 10.57 -19.82 7.67
N GLY A 66 9.40 -20.40 7.44
CA GLY A 66 8.40 -20.70 8.45
C GLY A 66 7.52 -19.50 8.80
N VAL A 67 6.32 -19.79 9.31
CA VAL A 67 5.34 -18.77 9.73
C VAL A 67 5.93 -17.77 10.74
N PRO A 68 6.61 -18.18 11.84
CA PRO A 68 7.09 -17.21 12.84
C PRO A 68 8.07 -16.18 12.26
N SER A 69 9.02 -16.62 11.43
CA SER A 69 9.99 -15.73 10.79
C SER A 69 9.32 -14.78 9.81
N ALA A 70 8.37 -15.28 9.01
CA ALA A 70 7.67 -14.47 8.03
C ALA A 70 6.78 -13.41 8.68
N THR A 71 6.09 -13.74 9.78
CA THR A 71 5.33 -12.76 10.58
C THR A 71 6.24 -11.64 11.06
N LEU A 72 7.39 -11.96 11.68
CA LEU A 72 8.32 -10.94 12.17
C LEU A 72 8.92 -10.07 11.05
N VAL A 73 9.14 -10.64 9.87
CA VAL A 73 9.61 -9.88 8.70
C VAL A 73 8.55 -8.89 8.24
N GLY A 74 7.28 -9.32 8.17
CA GLY A 74 6.18 -8.42 7.84
C GLY A 74 6.08 -7.27 8.85
N ASP A 75 6.06 -7.57 10.14
CA ASP A 75 6.04 -6.56 11.20
C ASP A 75 7.22 -5.58 11.10
N ALA A 76 8.42 -6.10 10.82
CA ALA A 76 9.62 -5.28 10.64
C ALA A 76 9.52 -4.34 9.42
N LEU A 77 8.88 -4.77 8.33
CA LEU A 77 8.64 -3.92 7.15
C LEU A 77 7.70 -2.76 7.48
N LEU A 78 6.64 -3.00 8.26
CA LEU A 78 5.73 -1.95 8.70
C LEU A 78 6.42 -0.96 9.66
N VAL A 79 7.21 -1.47 10.63
CA VAL A 79 8.00 -0.63 11.53
C VAL A 79 8.98 0.25 10.75
N LEU A 80 9.68 -0.33 9.77
CA LEU A 80 10.60 0.41 8.91
C LEU A 80 9.86 1.47 8.06
N ALA A 81 8.66 1.18 7.58
CA ALA A 81 7.86 2.15 6.84
C ALA A 81 7.52 3.38 7.70
N ILE A 82 7.15 3.15 8.97
CA ILE A 82 6.86 4.23 9.92
C ILE A 82 8.12 5.05 10.22
N ASP A 83 9.26 4.39 10.44
CA ASP A 83 10.55 5.06 10.69
C ASP A 83 10.97 5.94 9.51
N VAL A 84 10.89 5.42 8.28
CA VAL A 84 11.18 6.18 7.04
C VAL A 84 10.22 7.35 6.86
N LEU A 85 8.93 7.17 7.19
CA LEU A 85 7.95 8.25 7.13
C LEU A 85 8.22 9.35 8.16
N ALA A 86 8.64 8.97 9.36
CA ALA A 86 8.93 9.90 10.45
C ALA A 86 10.23 10.68 10.23
N ALA A 87 11.21 10.10 9.54
CA ALA A 87 12.53 10.68 9.31
C ALA A 87 12.60 11.65 8.11
N THR A 88 11.46 12.10 7.57
CA THR A 88 11.45 12.96 6.39
C THR A 88 11.18 14.43 6.73
N ASP A 89 11.93 15.31 6.08
CA ASP A 89 11.75 16.76 6.16
C ASP A 89 10.95 17.33 4.97
N SER A 90 10.49 16.45 4.07
CA SER A 90 9.85 16.83 2.80
C SER A 90 8.38 17.26 2.93
N PHE A 91 7.73 16.99 4.06
CA PHE A 91 6.33 17.33 4.32
C PHE A 91 6.03 17.34 5.83
N ASP A 92 4.86 17.88 6.21
CA ASP A 92 4.34 17.72 7.56
C ASP A 92 4.01 16.24 7.84
N THR A 93 4.76 15.64 8.76
CA THR A 93 4.63 14.24 9.15
C THR A 93 3.26 13.92 9.74
N GLY A 94 2.59 14.87 10.40
CA GLY A 94 1.29 14.63 11.05
C GLY A 94 0.19 14.19 10.07
N PRO A 95 -0.13 14.99 9.03
CA PRO A 95 -1.02 14.59 7.94
C PRO A 95 -0.61 13.30 7.23
N ALA A 96 0.70 13.11 7.00
CA ALA A 96 1.21 11.93 6.32
C ALA A 96 0.97 10.64 7.12
N VAL A 97 1.23 10.67 8.44
CA VAL A 97 0.94 9.55 9.36
C VAL A 97 -0.56 9.25 9.39
N ARG A 98 -1.43 10.27 9.43
CA ARG A 98 -2.89 10.07 9.36
C ARG A 98 -3.32 9.43 8.04
N CYS A 99 -2.74 9.88 6.92
CA CYS A 99 -3.02 9.33 5.59
C CYS A 99 -2.60 7.85 5.50
N LEU A 100 -1.41 7.51 6.01
CA LEU A 100 -0.95 6.12 6.04
C LEU A 100 -1.79 5.26 6.99
N GLY A 101 -2.10 5.77 8.18
CA GLY A 101 -2.93 5.08 9.16
C GLY A 101 -4.32 4.73 8.62
N GLN A 102 -4.97 5.68 7.93
CA GLN A 102 -6.26 5.40 7.29
C GLN A 102 -6.16 4.32 6.21
N ALA A 103 -5.13 4.40 5.36
CA ALA A 103 -4.93 3.39 4.31
C ALA A 103 -4.64 1.99 4.87
N LEU A 104 -3.91 1.89 5.99
CA LEU A 104 -3.70 0.64 6.70
C LEU A 104 -4.99 0.11 7.32
N SER A 105 -5.80 0.98 7.94
CA SER A 105 -7.12 0.58 8.47
C SER A 105 -8.04 0.06 7.37
N ASP A 106 -8.09 0.72 6.23
CA ASP A 106 -8.88 0.29 5.07
C ASP A 106 -8.37 -1.04 4.51
N LEU A 107 -7.06 -1.23 4.44
CA LEU A 107 -6.43 -2.48 3.99
C LEU A 107 -6.79 -3.64 4.92
N LEU A 108 -6.68 -3.44 6.23
CA LEU A 108 -7.02 -4.45 7.24
C LEU A 108 -8.51 -4.79 7.20
N ALA A 109 -9.39 -3.79 7.05
CA ALA A 109 -10.82 -4.02 6.90
C ALA A 109 -11.13 -4.82 5.61
N GLY A 110 -10.46 -4.50 4.50
CA GLY A 110 -10.56 -5.24 3.25
C GLY A 110 -10.10 -6.70 3.39
N GLN A 111 -8.96 -6.94 4.04
CA GLN A 111 -8.48 -8.30 4.30
C GLN A 111 -9.43 -9.09 5.20
N ALA A 112 -9.97 -8.47 6.25
CA ALA A 112 -10.94 -9.12 7.13
C ALA A 112 -12.23 -9.51 6.40
N ALA A 113 -12.74 -8.64 5.52
CA ALA A 113 -13.90 -8.94 4.68
C ALA A 113 -13.61 -10.08 3.69
N ASP A 114 -12.42 -10.10 3.07
CA ASP A 114 -12.03 -11.17 2.16
C ASP A 114 -12.01 -12.54 2.86
N MET A 115 -11.45 -12.60 4.08
CA MET A 115 -11.47 -13.80 4.92
C MET A 115 -12.90 -14.25 5.31
N GLU A 116 -13.81 -13.30 5.56
CA GLU A 116 -15.22 -13.62 5.83
C GLU A 116 -15.92 -14.19 4.59
N PHE A 117 -15.61 -13.64 3.41
CA PHE A 117 -16.18 -14.08 2.14
C PHE A 117 -15.78 -15.51 1.78
N GLU A 118 -14.59 -15.96 2.17
CA GLU A 118 -14.18 -17.37 1.98
C GLU A 118 -15.07 -18.38 2.74
N GLN A 119 -15.81 -17.93 3.76
CA GLN A 119 -16.73 -18.77 4.54
C GLN A 119 -18.19 -18.70 4.04
N ARG A 120 -18.46 -17.94 2.96
CA ARG A 120 -19.81 -17.70 2.44
C ARG A 120 -19.98 -18.33 1.06
N ASP A 121 -21.17 -18.89 0.81
CA ASP A 121 -21.51 -19.44 -0.50
C ASP A 121 -21.83 -18.36 -1.55
N GLU A 122 -22.33 -17.20 -1.13
CA GLU A 122 -22.68 -16.07 -2.00
C GLU A 122 -22.20 -14.72 -1.42
N VAL A 123 -21.61 -13.90 -2.31
CA VAL A 123 -21.14 -12.54 -2.02
C VAL A 123 -21.73 -11.59 -3.06
N GLY A 124 -22.40 -10.54 -2.60
CA GLY A 124 -22.99 -9.53 -3.49
C GLY A 124 -21.93 -8.68 -4.18
N ALA A 125 -22.25 -8.16 -5.38
CA ALA A 125 -21.33 -7.32 -6.14
C ALA A 125 -20.86 -6.07 -5.37
N ASP A 126 -21.77 -5.41 -4.65
CA ASP A 126 -21.43 -4.21 -3.85
C ASP A 126 -20.53 -4.54 -2.66
N GLU A 127 -20.71 -5.71 -2.04
CA GLU A 127 -19.86 -6.21 -0.95
C GLU A 127 -18.45 -6.50 -1.45
N TYR A 128 -18.35 -7.18 -2.60
CA TYR A 128 -17.07 -7.47 -3.25
C TYR A 128 -16.32 -6.18 -3.65
N LEU A 129 -17.02 -5.22 -4.26
CA LEU A 129 -16.43 -3.93 -4.64
C LEU A 129 -15.89 -3.18 -3.43
N SER A 130 -16.66 -3.13 -2.33
CA SER A 130 -16.23 -2.48 -1.08
C SER A 130 -14.97 -3.12 -0.49
N MET A 131 -14.91 -4.46 -0.48
CA MET A 131 -13.72 -5.20 -0.05
C MET A 131 -12.51 -4.90 -0.96
N ALA A 132 -12.71 -4.97 -2.28
CA ALA A 132 -11.64 -4.76 -3.25
C ALA A 132 -11.06 -3.33 -3.18
N GLU A 133 -11.92 -2.33 -2.95
CA GLU A 133 -11.51 -0.95 -2.69
C GLU A 133 -10.60 -0.84 -1.46
N GLY A 134 -10.97 -1.47 -0.35
CA GLY A 134 -10.14 -1.49 0.86
C GLY A 134 -8.79 -2.18 0.62
N LYS A 135 -8.82 -3.43 0.14
CA LYS A 135 -7.63 -4.28 0.00
C LYS A 135 -6.62 -3.77 -1.04
N THR A 136 -7.07 -3.06 -2.08
CA THR A 136 -6.20 -2.65 -3.20
C THR A 136 -6.08 -1.14 -3.38
N SER A 137 -7.21 -0.45 -3.38
CA SER A 137 -7.28 0.94 -3.80
C SER A 137 -6.81 1.91 -2.73
N ALA A 138 -6.98 1.56 -1.44
CA ALA A 138 -6.58 2.40 -0.33
C ALA A 138 -5.09 2.78 -0.37
N LEU A 139 -4.21 1.80 -0.62
CA LEU A 139 -2.76 2.03 -0.65
C LEU A 139 -2.33 2.84 -1.89
N LEU A 140 -3.03 2.72 -3.02
CA LEU A 140 -2.80 3.56 -4.20
C LEU A 140 -3.24 5.01 -3.97
N GLY A 141 -4.36 5.23 -3.26
CA GLY A 141 -4.75 6.56 -2.80
C GLY A 141 -3.70 7.17 -1.87
N CYS A 142 -3.20 6.39 -0.92
CA CYS A 142 -2.12 6.81 -0.03
C CYS A 142 -0.86 7.19 -0.82
N ALA A 143 -0.49 6.37 -1.83
CA ALA A 143 0.66 6.62 -2.70
C ALA A 143 0.60 7.99 -3.38
N CYS A 144 -0.54 8.33 -3.96
CA CYS A 144 -0.74 9.63 -4.62
C CYS A 144 -0.78 10.79 -3.62
N ALA A 145 -1.43 10.59 -2.46
CA ALA A 145 -1.53 11.60 -1.42
C ALA A 145 -0.16 11.96 -0.83
N LEU A 146 0.66 10.97 -0.47
CA LEU A 146 2.00 11.19 0.07
C LEU A 146 2.92 11.83 -0.97
N GLY A 147 2.79 11.45 -2.24
CA GLY A 147 3.50 12.11 -3.34
C GLY A 147 3.14 13.59 -3.47
N ALA A 148 1.84 13.91 -3.45
CA ALA A 148 1.36 15.28 -3.49
C ALA A 148 1.85 16.12 -2.29
N MET A 149 1.84 15.54 -1.08
CA MET A 149 2.38 16.18 0.12
C MET A 149 3.88 16.48 -0.03
N SER A 150 4.67 15.50 -0.51
CA SER A 150 6.09 15.67 -0.84
C SER A 150 6.36 16.75 -1.88
N GLY A 151 5.43 16.97 -2.82
CA GLY A 151 5.52 18.04 -3.81
C GLY A 151 5.07 19.41 -3.31
N GLY A 152 4.63 19.54 -2.05
CA GLY A 152 4.18 20.81 -1.47
C GLY A 152 2.74 21.20 -1.80
N ALA A 153 1.89 20.25 -2.18
CA ALA A 153 0.50 20.51 -2.50
C ALA A 153 -0.33 20.98 -1.30
N ASP A 154 -1.34 21.81 -1.56
CA ASP A 154 -2.34 22.17 -0.56
C ASP A 154 -3.25 20.98 -0.19
N PRO A 155 -3.93 21.00 0.99
CA PRO A 155 -4.76 19.89 1.44
C PRO A 155 -5.89 19.48 0.48
N ALA A 156 -6.47 20.42 -0.27
CA ALA A 156 -7.54 20.11 -1.22
C ALA A 156 -6.98 19.38 -2.45
N THR A 157 -5.79 19.77 -2.91
CA THR A 157 -5.07 19.08 -3.99
C THR A 157 -4.63 17.67 -3.57
N VAL A 158 -4.12 17.52 -2.35
CA VAL A 158 -3.79 16.20 -1.77
C VAL A 158 -5.01 15.28 -1.75
N ALA A 159 -6.17 15.77 -1.29
CA ALA A 159 -7.39 14.98 -1.24
C ALA A 159 -7.87 14.53 -2.63
N ARG A 160 -7.78 15.40 -3.65
CA ARG A 160 -8.11 15.05 -5.04
C ARG A 160 -7.20 13.96 -5.59
N LEU A 161 -5.89 14.05 -5.33
CA LEU A 161 -4.93 13.03 -5.77
C LEU A 161 -5.09 11.71 -5.02
N GLN A 162 -5.46 11.75 -3.73
CA GLN A 162 -5.84 10.56 -2.97
C GLN A 162 -7.04 9.86 -3.61
N GLN A 163 -8.08 10.60 -3.97
CA GLN A 163 -9.27 10.06 -4.62
C GLN A 163 -8.94 9.49 -6.01
N PHE A 164 -8.11 10.18 -6.79
CA PHE A 164 -7.61 9.68 -8.06
C PHE A 164 -6.89 8.34 -7.91
N GLY A 165 -6.00 8.20 -6.92
CA GLY A 165 -5.30 6.95 -6.63
C GLY A 165 -6.27 5.82 -6.25
N ARG A 166 -7.29 6.12 -5.43
CA ARG A 166 -8.33 5.14 -5.06
C ARG A 166 -9.13 4.67 -6.28
N HIS A 167 -9.64 5.58 -7.12
CA HIS A 167 -10.38 5.20 -8.32
C HIS A 167 -9.51 4.42 -9.32
N SER A 168 -8.25 4.81 -9.47
CA SER A 168 -7.30 4.10 -10.33
C SER A 168 -7.06 2.68 -9.86
N GLY A 169 -7.01 2.45 -8.55
CA GLY A 169 -6.88 1.12 -7.96
C GLY A 169 -8.07 0.20 -8.23
N LEU A 170 -9.28 0.77 -8.23
CA LEU A 170 -10.50 0.02 -8.53
C LEU A 170 -10.52 -0.43 -10.00
N ALA A 171 -10.11 0.45 -10.91
CA ALA A 171 -10.06 0.17 -12.35
C ALA A 171 -8.91 -0.77 -12.77
N PHE A 172 -7.89 -0.97 -11.93
CA PHE A 172 -6.72 -1.80 -12.23
C PHE A 172 -6.95 -3.30 -11.97
N ARG A 173 -8.10 -3.66 -11.37
CA ARG A 173 -8.49 -5.03 -11.02
C ARG A 173 -9.27 -5.70 -12.15
#